data_AF-A0A1R0ZHT7-F1
#
_entry.id   AF-A0A1R0ZHT7-F1
#
_cell.length_a   1.000
_cell.length_b   1.000
_cell.length_c   1.000
_cell.angle_alpha   90.00
_cell.angle_beta   90.00
_cell.angle_gamma   90.00
#
_symmetry.space_group_name_H-M   'P 1'
#
loop_
_entity.id
_entity.type
_entity.pdbx_description
1 polymer ?
#
loop_
_entity_poly.entity_id
_entity_poly.type
_entity_poly.pdbx_seq_one_letter_code
_entity_poly.pdbx_strand_id
1 'polypeptide(L)'
;MGFIWLSAILIVYIIQLAAVFVMEHRRQAQLTAWLLITFMFPFIGFIAYIMLGKDFVRRRRLERFKQETIRYANQLSQQVTQAADMGNEQVETQKKLFAMLTGLAPFPITRNNEAIVLNNGDDTYEEILRELRQATHHIHMDYYTIRDDEIGQRFLQVLTSKAREGVQVRVVYDGIGSLHLSDKYIEELHLAGVRTSCFLPPRIAFFDRKLNYRNHRKIVVIDGTVGFIGGINIGDEYLGKDPKLGFWRDTHLRLKGDSVYYLQELFMNDWAFAAKEELDGKAYMTPHHCLGNERVLMVSSKPGQHAHKIDEVMFAAITAALTRIYITTPYFIPDSSLLMGLRTAALSGVDVRLIIPGIADSKLVLLATLSYMQEMLDAGVKVYRYEKGFIHSKVMIVDHMLATVGTANVDMRSLLSNFELNAVLFDEGTIKKLETDFMEDMKHSRELDKKTFMNRPNRQKAAEALLRMLSPLL
;
A
#
# COMPACT_ATOMS: atom_id res chain seq x y z
N MET A 1 -13.09 -5.46 53.59
CA MET A 1 -13.75 -5.72 52.30
C MET A 1 -13.27 -4.75 51.21
N GLY A 2 -13.51 -3.44 51.30
CA GLY A 2 -13.13 -2.48 50.23
C GLY A 2 -11.63 -2.45 49.86
N PHE A 3 -10.74 -2.52 50.86
CA PHE A 3 -9.28 -2.55 50.63
C PHE A 3 -8.81 -3.80 49.88
N ILE A 4 -9.46 -4.94 50.11
CA ILE A 4 -9.15 -6.22 49.45
C ILE A 4 -9.56 -6.15 47.97
N TRP A 5 -10.74 -5.60 47.68
CA TRP A 5 -11.22 -5.41 46.31
C TRP A 5 -10.38 -4.39 45.52
N LEU A 6 -10.00 -3.27 46.14
CA LEU A 6 -9.12 -2.27 45.50
C LEU A 6 -7.73 -2.85 45.20
N SER A 7 -7.17 -3.62 46.14
CA SER A 7 -5.89 -4.30 45.95
C SER A 7 -5.97 -5.35 44.85
N ALA A 8 -7.07 -6.12 44.79
CA ALA A 8 -7.29 -7.10 43.73
C ALA A 8 -7.40 -6.44 42.34
N ILE A 9 -8.15 -5.34 42.23
CA ILE A 9 -8.28 -4.56 40.98
C ILE A 9 -6.91 -4.03 40.53
N LEU A 10 -6.13 -3.47 41.46
CA LEU A 10 -4.80 -2.94 41.18
C LEU A 10 -3.84 -4.05 40.72
N ILE A 11 -3.87 -5.22 41.36
CA ILE A 11 -3.06 -6.38 40.96
C ILE A 11 -3.43 -6.82 39.55
N VAL A 12 -4.73 -6.94 39.24
CA VAL A 12 -5.17 -7.31 37.88
C VAL A 12 -4.72 -6.27 36.86
N TYR A 13 -4.82 -4.98 37.17
CA TYR A 13 -4.34 -3.91 36.30
C TYR A 13 -2.83 -3.98 36.04
N ILE A 14 -2.01 -4.21 37.07
CA ILE A 14 -0.56 -4.39 36.94
C ILE A 14 -0.24 -5.61 36.07
N ILE A 15 -0.93 -6.73 36.29
CA ILE A 15 -0.76 -7.95 35.48
C ILE A 15 -1.09 -7.69 34.01
N GLN A 16 -2.15 -6.92 33.71
CA GLN A 16 -2.51 -6.54 32.34
C GLN A 16 -1.40 -5.73 31.66
N LEU A 17 -0.88 -4.70 32.34
CA LEU A 17 0.24 -3.90 31.82
C LEU A 17 1.50 -4.74 31.62
N ALA A 18 1.82 -5.61 32.58
CA ALA A 18 2.95 -6.53 32.46
C ALA A 18 2.77 -7.52 31.29
N ALA A 19 1.55 -8.01 31.05
CA ALA A 19 1.24 -8.88 29.92
C ALA A 19 1.44 -8.16 28.58
N VAL A 20 0.90 -6.94 28.43
CA VAL A 20 1.14 -6.10 27.23
C VAL A 20 2.63 -5.86 27.03
N PHE A 21 3.35 -5.54 28.11
CA PHE A 21 4.80 -5.32 28.06
C PHE A 21 5.56 -6.55 27.57
N VAL A 22 5.32 -7.71 28.18
CA VAL A 22 6.01 -8.96 27.83
C VAL A 22 5.67 -9.39 26.41
N MET A 23 4.45 -9.17 25.94
CA MET A 23 4.05 -9.55 24.59
C MET A 23 4.59 -8.59 23.51
N GLU A 24 4.63 -7.28 23.78
CA GLU A 24 5.02 -6.26 22.78
C GLU A 24 6.44 -5.72 22.94
N HIS A 25 7.26 -6.18 23.90
CA HIS A 25 8.60 -5.62 24.15
C HIS A 25 9.53 -5.59 22.92
N ARG A 26 9.31 -6.47 21.94
CA ARG A 26 10.09 -6.50 20.69
C ARG A 26 9.66 -5.43 19.67
N ARG A 27 8.50 -4.81 19.86
CA ARG A 27 7.92 -3.78 18.99
C ARG A 27 7.68 -2.51 19.79
N GLN A 28 8.76 -1.77 20.02
CA GLN A 28 8.76 -0.58 20.89
C GLN A 28 7.63 0.40 20.55
N ALA A 29 7.36 0.63 19.27
CA ALA A 29 6.28 1.49 18.83
C ALA A 29 4.90 0.95 19.25
N GLN A 30 4.56 -0.30 18.91
CA GLN A 30 3.27 -0.93 19.27
C GLN A 30 3.09 -1.03 20.79
N LEU A 31 4.18 -1.33 21.52
CA LEU A 31 4.19 -1.35 22.98
C LEU A 31 3.71 -0.02 23.58
N THR A 32 4.29 1.10 23.13
CA THR A 32 3.93 2.42 23.67
C THR A 32 2.46 2.75 23.47
N ALA A 33 1.91 2.46 22.28
CA ALA A 33 0.51 2.70 21.97
C ALA A 33 -0.42 1.83 22.83
N TRP A 34 -0.14 0.53 22.96
CA TRP A 34 -0.97 -0.38 23.74
C TRP A 34 -0.89 -0.15 25.25
N LEU A 35 0.29 0.23 25.76
CA LEU A 35 0.41 0.66 27.16
C LEU A 35 -0.39 1.93 27.42
N LEU A 36 -0.35 2.92 26.52
CA LEU A 36 -1.14 4.15 26.66
C LEU A 36 -2.64 3.86 26.68
N ILE A 37 -3.14 3.04 25.74
CA ILE A 37 -4.56 2.68 25.67
C ILE A 37 -5.00 1.91 26.91
N THR A 38 -4.21 0.90 27.32
CA THR A 38 -4.51 0.08 28.51
C THR A 38 -4.44 0.92 29.80
N PHE A 39 -3.55 1.90 29.84
CA PHE A 39 -3.44 2.85 30.94
C PHE A 39 -4.64 3.79 31.04
N MET A 40 -5.08 4.38 29.91
CA MET A 40 -6.22 5.30 29.87
C MET A 40 -7.56 4.60 30.07
N PHE A 41 -7.69 3.37 29.56
CA PHE A 41 -8.90 2.58 29.64
C PHE A 41 -8.57 1.18 30.21
N PRO A 42 -8.41 1.05 31.53
CA PRO A 42 -8.17 -0.23 32.18
C PRO A 42 -9.23 -1.26 31.77
N PHE A 43 -8.84 -2.53 31.63
CA PHE A 43 -9.67 -3.65 31.15
C PHE A 43 -10.12 -3.55 29.68
N ILE A 44 -10.74 -2.45 29.26
CA ILE A 44 -11.21 -2.26 27.87
C ILE A 44 -10.03 -2.23 26.91
N GLY A 45 -8.98 -1.48 27.25
CA GLY A 45 -7.75 -1.41 26.46
C GLY A 45 -7.04 -2.76 26.36
N PHE A 46 -7.06 -3.56 27.43
CA PHE A 46 -6.50 -4.91 27.42
C PHE A 46 -7.33 -5.89 26.58
N ILE A 47 -8.67 -5.79 26.62
CA ILE A 47 -9.54 -6.57 25.74
C ILE A 47 -9.27 -6.20 24.28
N ALA A 48 -9.20 -4.91 23.96
CA ALA A 48 -8.87 -4.42 22.63
C ALA A 48 -7.49 -4.93 22.18
N TYR A 49 -6.49 -4.92 23.07
CA TYR A 49 -5.16 -5.48 22.82
C TYR A 49 -5.22 -6.96 22.44
N ILE A 50 -5.94 -7.77 23.23
CA ILE A 50 -6.09 -9.21 22.95
C ILE A 50 -6.74 -9.45 21.58
N MET A 51 -7.65 -8.58 21.15
CA MET A 51 -8.37 -8.71 19.89
C MET A 51 -7.59 -8.23 18.66
N LEU A 52 -6.66 -7.30 18.84
CA LEU A 52 -6.03 -6.54 17.75
C LEU A 52 -4.50 -6.69 17.70
N GLY A 53 -3.84 -7.09 18.79
CA GLY A 53 -2.38 -7.17 18.94
C GLY A 53 -1.76 -8.51 18.60
N LYS A 54 -2.51 -9.50 18.10
CA LYS A 54 -1.95 -10.86 17.87
C LYS A 54 -1.31 -11.00 16.49
N ASP A 55 -0.15 -11.65 16.44
CA ASP A 55 0.58 -11.94 15.20
C ASP A 55 -0.20 -12.81 14.21
N PHE A 56 -0.06 -12.48 12.93
CA PHE A 56 -0.61 -13.27 11.83
C PHE A 56 0.18 -14.58 11.66
N VAL A 57 -0.36 -15.70 12.15
CA VAL A 57 0.25 -17.03 12.02
C VAL A 57 -0.29 -17.77 10.78
N ARG A 58 0.61 -18.22 9.89
CA ARG A 58 0.28 -18.82 8.57
C ARG A 58 0.24 -20.35 8.58
N ARG A 59 -0.41 -20.94 7.56
CA ARG A 59 -0.45 -22.40 7.28
C ARG A 59 0.68 -22.78 6.32
N ARG A 60 1.46 -23.83 6.64
CA ARG A 60 2.63 -24.30 5.85
C ARG A 60 2.32 -24.63 4.38
N ARG A 61 1.10 -25.10 4.05
CA ARG A 61 0.71 -25.49 2.69
C ARG A 61 0.73 -24.30 1.70
N LEU A 62 0.21 -23.14 2.11
CA LEU A 62 0.12 -21.96 1.25
C LEU A 62 1.51 -21.40 0.86
N GLU A 63 2.52 -21.60 1.71
CA GLU A 63 3.89 -21.19 1.38
C GLU A 63 4.53 -22.06 0.29
N ARG A 64 4.19 -23.37 0.23
CA ARG A 64 4.69 -24.24 -0.85
C ARG A 64 4.09 -23.84 -2.20
N PHE A 65 2.77 -23.65 -2.24
CA PHE A 65 2.07 -23.18 -3.44
C PHE A 65 2.62 -21.84 -3.95
N LYS A 66 2.88 -20.90 -3.02
CA LYS A 66 3.56 -19.64 -3.32
C LYS A 66 4.92 -19.88 -4.01
N GLN A 67 5.77 -20.72 -3.41
CA GLN A 67 7.12 -20.98 -3.92
C GLN A 67 7.10 -21.63 -5.31
N GLU A 68 6.18 -22.56 -5.57
CA GLU A 68 6.02 -23.19 -6.88
C GLU A 68 5.62 -22.18 -7.95
N THR A 69 4.65 -21.31 -7.64
CA THR A 69 4.19 -20.26 -8.54
C THR A 69 5.29 -19.24 -8.84
N ILE A 70 6.02 -18.77 -7.83
CA ILE A 70 7.17 -17.87 -8.01
C ILE A 70 8.24 -18.53 -8.87
N ARG A 71 8.53 -19.82 -8.63
CA ARG A 71 9.53 -20.54 -9.41
C ARG A 71 9.14 -20.60 -10.88
N TYR A 72 7.85 -20.80 -11.18
CA TYR A 72 7.36 -20.79 -12.55
C TYR A 72 7.42 -19.40 -13.18
N ALA A 73 6.99 -18.35 -12.47
CA ALA A 73 7.15 -16.96 -12.92
C ALA A 73 8.62 -16.64 -13.24
N ASN A 74 9.55 -17.05 -12.36
CA ASN A 74 10.98 -16.85 -12.57
C ASN A 74 11.53 -17.57 -13.80
N GLN A 75 10.96 -18.73 -14.19
CA GLN A 75 11.36 -19.45 -15.39
C GLN A 75 10.89 -18.75 -16.67
N LEU A 76 9.78 -18.02 -16.61
CA LEU A 76 9.20 -17.31 -17.74
C LEU A 76 9.77 -15.89 -17.90
N SER A 77 10.11 -15.23 -16.80
CA SER A 77 10.58 -13.85 -16.78
C SER A 77 12.02 -13.71 -17.25
N GLN A 78 12.32 -12.67 -18.03
CA GLN A 78 13.67 -12.14 -18.17
C GLN A 78 13.99 -11.21 -17.01
N GLN A 79 15.11 -11.46 -16.34
CA GLN A 79 15.49 -10.79 -15.10
C GLN A 79 16.78 -10.00 -15.27
N VAL A 80 16.91 -8.91 -14.51
CA VAL A 80 18.19 -8.22 -14.34
C VAL A 80 19.01 -8.98 -13.30
N THR A 81 20.21 -9.40 -13.68
CA THR A 81 21.12 -10.15 -12.78
C THR A 81 22.32 -9.33 -12.34
N GLN A 82 22.65 -8.27 -13.08
CA GLN A 82 23.76 -7.37 -12.79
C GLN A 82 23.31 -5.93 -12.90
N ALA A 83 23.94 -5.04 -12.12
CA ALA A 83 23.63 -3.61 -12.17
C ALA A 83 23.73 -3.05 -13.60
N ALA A 84 24.69 -3.54 -14.40
CA ALA A 84 24.91 -3.15 -15.80
C ALA A 84 23.72 -3.45 -16.74
N ASP A 85 22.78 -4.33 -16.37
CA ASP A 85 21.61 -4.62 -17.21
C ASP A 85 20.40 -3.72 -16.86
N MET A 86 20.54 -2.81 -15.90
CA MET A 86 19.46 -1.93 -15.46
C MET A 86 19.00 -0.95 -16.56
N GLY A 87 19.89 -0.56 -17.47
CA GLY A 87 19.55 0.39 -18.54
C GLY A 87 19.30 1.80 -18.02
N ASN A 88 19.89 2.13 -16.86
CA ASN A 88 19.85 3.43 -16.20
C ASN A 88 21.23 3.69 -15.61
N GLU A 89 21.95 4.67 -16.17
CA GLU A 89 23.35 4.94 -15.85
C GLU A 89 23.55 5.27 -14.36
N GLN A 90 22.63 6.01 -13.74
CA GLN A 90 22.74 6.34 -12.33
C GLN A 90 22.61 5.09 -11.44
N VAL A 91 21.70 4.17 -11.77
CA VAL A 91 21.55 2.92 -11.01
C VAL A 91 22.72 1.96 -11.25
N GLU A 92 23.24 1.92 -12.47
CA GLU A 92 24.40 1.08 -12.85
C GLU A 92 25.64 1.40 -12.00
N THR A 93 25.86 2.68 -11.69
CA THR A 93 26.96 3.11 -10.82
C THR A 93 26.72 2.80 -9.34
N GLN A 94 25.46 2.60 -8.93
CA GLN A 94 25.05 2.37 -7.53
C GLN A 94 24.96 0.89 -7.18
N LYS A 95 26.09 0.16 -7.29
CA LYS A 95 26.16 -1.30 -7.04
C LYS A 95 25.61 -1.73 -5.68
N LYS A 96 25.79 -0.90 -4.65
CA LYS A 96 25.27 -1.16 -3.29
C LYS A 96 23.75 -1.09 -3.26
N LEU A 97 23.14 -0.08 -3.88
CA LEU A 97 21.69 0.03 -4.01
C LEU A 97 21.13 -1.17 -4.78
N PHE A 98 21.72 -1.51 -5.92
CA PHE A 98 21.32 -2.69 -6.69
C PHE A 98 21.33 -3.97 -5.84
N ALA A 99 22.45 -4.23 -5.15
CA ALA A 99 22.57 -5.40 -4.26
C ALA A 99 21.50 -5.39 -3.14
N MET A 100 21.24 -4.23 -2.54
CA MET A 100 20.16 -4.09 -1.54
C MET A 100 18.79 -4.41 -2.14
N LEU A 101 18.43 -3.82 -3.28
CA LEU A 101 17.13 -4.05 -3.92
C LEU A 101 16.93 -5.53 -4.25
N THR A 102 17.93 -6.18 -4.85
CA THR A 102 17.86 -7.62 -5.19
C THR A 102 17.89 -8.55 -3.99
N GLY A 103 18.53 -8.16 -2.87
CA GLY A 103 18.61 -8.97 -1.65
C GLY A 103 17.42 -8.79 -0.70
N LEU A 104 16.77 -7.63 -0.74
CA LEU A 104 15.64 -7.30 0.13
C LEU A 104 14.32 -7.77 -0.48
N ALA A 105 14.11 -7.57 -1.78
CA ALA A 105 12.82 -7.75 -2.41
C ALA A 105 12.43 -9.24 -2.58
N PRO A 106 11.11 -9.56 -2.49
CA PRO A 106 10.63 -10.94 -2.65
C PRO A 106 10.65 -11.44 -4.09
N PHE A 107 10.75 -10.53 -5.07
CA PHE A 107 10.72 -10.80 -6.50
C PHE A 107 11.95 -10.18 -7.18
N PRO A 108 12.40 -10.73 -8.33
CA PRO A 108 13.50 -10.16 -9.08
C PRO A 108 13.08 -8.86 -9.79
N ILE A 109 14.09 -8.09 -10.21
CA ILE A 109 13.89 -6.99 -11.15
C ILE A 109 13.67 -7.59 -12.53
N THR A 110 12.50 -7.35 -13.12
CA THR A 110 12.11 -7.87 -14.44
C THR A 110 12.51 -6.93 -15.56
N ARG A 111 12.73 -7.48 -16.75
CA ARG A 111 12.95 -6.78 -18.01
C ARG A 111 11.69 -6.82 -18.88
N ASN A 112 11.75 -6.20 -20.05
CA ASN A 112 10.73 -6.32 -21.10
C ASN A 112 9.36 -5.76 -20.70
N ASN A 113 9.35 -4.72 -19.86
CA ASN A 113 8.11 -4.11 -19.39
C ASN A 113 7.81 -2.80 -20.12
N GLU A 114 6.53 -2.47 -20.15
CA GLU A 114 5.99 -1.15 -20.43
C GLU A 114 5.19 -0.70 -19.20
N ALA A 115 5.41 0.54 -18.78
CA ALA A 115 4.65 1.16 -17.70
C ALA A 115 3.99 2.45 -18.20
N ILE A 116 2.68 2.56 -18.02
CA ILE A 116 1.92 3.80 -18.25
C ILE A 116 1.39 4.31 -16.92
N VAL A 117 1.67 5.58 -16.64
CA VAL A 117 1.20 6.30 -15.45
C VAL A 117 -0.17 6.91 -15.72
N LEU A 118 -1.13 6.61 -14.84
CA LEU A 118 -2.51 7.11 -14.86
C LEU A 118 -2.72 7.96 -13.59
N ASN A 119 -3.28 9.17 -13.75
CA ASN A 119 -3.17 10.23 -12.73
C ASN A 119 -4.44 10.58 -11.96
N ASN A 120 -5.55 9.92 -12.26
CA ASN A 120 -6.84 10.18 -11.62
C ASN A 120 -7.77 8.98 -11.81
N GLY A 121 -8.95 9.04 -11.20
CA GLY A 121 -10.00 8.03 -11.33
C GLY A 121 -10.47 7.86 -12.77
N ASP A 122 -10.74 8.95 -13.49
CA ASP A 122 -11.27 8.93 -14.86
C ASP A 122 -10.36 8.12 -15.81
N ASP A 123 -9.10 8.53 -15.95
CA ASP A 123 -8.10 7.88 -16.81
C ASP A 123 -7.90 6.41 -16.41
N THR A 124 -7.89 6.14 -15.10
CA THR A 124 -7.65 4.79 -14.57
C THR A 124 -8.82 3.86 -14.88
N TYR A 125 -10.05 4.29 -14.62
CA TYR A 125 -11.22 3.47 -14.85
C TYR A 125 -11.50 3.27 -16.33
N GLU A 126 -11.31 4.29 -17.16
CA GLU A 126 -11.44 4.16 -18.61
C GLU A 126 -10.46 3.12 -19.15
N GLU A 127 -9.19 3.19 -18.73
CA GLU A 127 -8.16 2.27 -19.18
C GLU A 127 -8.41 0.83 -18.70
N ILE A 128 -8.78 0.64 -17.42
CA ILE A 128 -9.11 -0.68 -16.88
C ILE A 128 -10.31 -1.27 -17.63
N LEU A 129 -11.41 -0.53 -17.76
CA LEU A 129 -12.61 -1.02 -18.45
C LEU A 129 -12.34 -1.31 -19.93
N ARG A 130 -11.44 -0.55 -20.58
CA ARG A 130 -11.00 -0.77 -21.95
C ARG A 130 -10.24 -2.08 -22.11
N GLU A 131 -9.29 -2.39 -21.23
CA GLU A 131 -8.54 -3.65 -21.29
C GLU A 131 -9.43 -4.84 -20.85
N LEU A 132 -10.32 -4.67 -19.85
CA LEU A 132 -11.25 -5.72 -19.42
C LEU A 132 -12.15 -6.21 -20.56
N ARG A 133 -12.66 -5.30 -21.40
CA ARG A 133 -13.49 -5.66 -22.57
C ARG A 133 -12.72 -6.53 -23.59
N GLN A 134 -11.42 -6.33 -23.68
CA GLN A 134 -10.54 -7.05 -24.62
C GLN A 134 -10.13 -8.44 -24.11
N ALA A 135 -10.41 -8.78 -22.85
CA ALA A 135 -10.02 -10.07 -22.28
C ALA A 135 -10.57 -11.25 -23.08
N THR A 136 -9.76 -12.29 -23.26
CA THR A 136 -10.09 -13.48 -24.06
C THR A 136 -9.99 -14.78 -23.27
N HIS A 137 -9.20 -14.80 -22.19
CA HIS A 137 -8.92 -16.00 -21.42
C HIS A 137 -9.34 -15.86 -19.95
N HIS A 138 -8.83 -14.86 -19.23
CA HIS A 138 -9.18 -14.64 -17.82
C HIS A 138 -9.05 -13.19 -17.37
N ILE A 139 -9.82 -12.87 -16.33
CA ILE A 139 -9.75 -11.60 -15.59
C ILE A 139 -9.63 -11.94 -14.11
N HIS A 140 -8.55 -11.51 -13.48
CA HIS A 140 -8.30 -11.67 -12.06
C HIS A 140 -8.22 -10.30 -11.40
N MET A 141 -9.09 -10.01 -10.44
CA MET A 141 -9.18 -8.70 -9.78
C MET A 141 -9.13 -8.85 -8.26
N ASP A 142 -8.29 -8.06 -7.59
CA ASP A 142 -8.21 -7.95 -6.14
C ASP A 142 -8.31 -6.48 -5.73
N TYR A 143 -9.30 -6.13 -4.91
CA TYR A 143 -9.52 -4.77 -4.45
C TYR A 143 -9.85 -4.70 -2.96
N TYR A 144 -9.32 -3.67 -2.29
CA TYR A 144 -9.74 -3.35 -0.93
C TYR A 144 -11.21 -2.92 -0.88
N THR A 145 -11.59 -1.94 -1.70
CA THR A 145 -12.96 -1.41 -1.76
C THR A 145 -13.57 -1.61 -3.14
N ILE A 146 -14.76 -2.19 -3.16
CA ILE A 146 -15.69 -2.18 -4.29
C ILE A 146 -17.01 -1.60 -3.78
N ARG A 147 -17.52 -0.59 -4.48
CA ARG A 147 -18.83 0.03 -4.22
C ARG A 147 -19.87 -0.46 -5.24
N ASP A 148 -21.12 -0.49 -4.79
CA ASP A 148 -22.29 -0.70 -5.65
C ASP A 148 -22.88 0.68 -6.04
N ASP A 149 -22.11 1.45 -6.81
CA ASP A 149 -22.44 2.79 -7.30
C ASP A 149 -22.28 2.87 -8.83
N GLU A 150 -22.28 4.07 -9.43
CA GLU A 150 -22.30 4.19 -10.89
C GLU A 150 -21.07 3.53 -11.54
N ILE A 151 -19.87 3.81 -11.02
CA ILE A 151 -18.66 3.18 -11.54
C ILE A 151 -18.62 1.68 -11.21
N GLY A 152 -19.04 1.26 -10.02
CA GLY A 152 -19.16 -0.14 -9.65
C GLY A 152 -20.07 -0.92 -10.61
N GLN A 153 -21.21 -0.34 -10.98
CA GLN A 153 -22.15 -0.92 -11.95
C GLN A 153 -21.54 -1.07 -13.34
N ARG A 154 -20.67 -0.15 -13.79
CA ARG A 154 -19.93 -0.32 -15.05
C ARG A 154 -18.96 -1.51 -14.99
N PHE A 155 -18.28 -1.72 -13.86
CA PHE A 155 -17.44 -2.90 -13.65
C PHE A 155 -18.30 -4.17 -13.65
N LEU A 156 -19.41 -4.20 -12.92
CA LEU A 156 -20.36 -5.33 -12.92
C LEU A 156 -20.79 -5.71 -14.34
N GLN A 157 -21.19 -4.74 -15.15
CA GLN A 157 -21.63 -4.97 -16.53
C GLN A 157 -20.53 -5.61 -17.39
N VAL A 158 -19.30 -5.08 -17.34
CA VAL A 158 -18.19 -5.64 -18.13
C VAL A 158 -17.83 -7.04 -17.64
N LEU A 159 -17.69 -7.25 -16.33
CA LEU A 159 -17.31 -8.54 -15.76
C LEU A 159 -18.34 -9.63 -16.05
N THR A 160 -19.64 -9.32 -15.91
CA THR A 160 -20.72 -10.25 -16.23
C THR A 160 -20.82 -10.55 -17.73
N SER A 161 -20.59 -9.56 -18.62
CA SER A 161 -20.52 -9.79 -20.06
C SER A 161 -19.39 -10.76 -20.41
N LYS A 162 -18.17 -10.50 -19.93
CA LYS A 162 -17.00 -11.34 -20.21
C LYS A 162 -17.15 -12.76 -19.67
N ALA A 163 -17.73 -12.92 -18.48
CA ALA A 163 -18.02 -14.25 -17.94
C ALA A 163 -19.00 -15.04 -18.81
N ARG A 164 -20.06 -14.39 -19.34
CA ARG A 164 -21.02 -15.01 -20.27
C ARG A 164 -20.40 -15.36 -21.63
N GLU A 165 -19.39 -14.60 -22.06
CA GLU A 165 -18.59 -14.90 -23.25
C GLU A 165 -17.60 -16.08 -23.02
N GLY A 166 -17.50 -16.60 -21.80
CA GLY A 166 -16.65 -17.73 -21.45
C GLY A 166 -15.29 -17.36 -20.86
N VAL A 167 -15.01 -16.07 -20.65
CA VAL A 167 -13.77 -15.62 -19.98
C VAL A 167 -13.83 -16.00 -18.50
N GLN A 168 -12.74 -16.53 -17.95
CA GLN A 168 -12.69 -16.91 -16.54
C GLN A 168 -12.49 -15.68 -15.65
N VAL A 169 -13.56 -15.21 -15.01
CA VAL A 169 -13.51 -14.02 -14.16
C VAL A 169 -13.46 -14.41 -12.67
N ARG A 170 -12.46 -13.90 -11.94
CA ARG A 170 -12.29 -14.07 -10.49
C ARG A 170 -12.08 -12.75 -9.80
N VAL A 171 -12.85 -12.49 -8.73
CA VAL A 171 -12.80 -11.23 -7.96
C VAL A 171 -12.58 -11.51 -6.48
N VAL A 172 -11.53 -10.93 -5.91
CA VAL A 172 -11.26 -10.85 -4.48
C VAL A 172 -11.61 -9.45 -4.00
N TYR A 173 -12.31 -9.37 -2.87
CA TYR A 173 -12.61 -8.09 -2.23
C TYR A 173 -12.36 -8.16 -0.72
N ASP A 174 -11.83 -7.10 -0.11
CA ASP A 174 -11.60 -7.06 1.34
C ASP A 174 -12.92 -6.93 2.11
N GLY A 175 -13.06 -7.73 3.17
CA GLY A 175 -14.28 -7.79 3.96
C GLY A 175 -14.62 -6.51 4.73
N ILE A 176 -13.62 -5.73 5.17
CA ILE A 176 -13.85 -4.44 5.84
C ILE A 176 -13.93 -3.31 4.80
N GLY A 177 -13.02 -3.31 3.82
CA GLY A 177 -12.98 -2.29 2.78
C GLY A 177 -14.23 -2.26 1.90
N SER A 178 -14.94 -3.39 1.78
CA SER A 178 -16.16 -3.54 0.98
C SER A 178 -17.41 -3.86 1.83
N LEU A 179 -17.49 -3.37 3.08
CA LEU A 179 -18.65 -3.57 3.97
C LEU A 179 -20.00 -3.11 3.39
N HIS A 180 -19.96 -2.16 2.47
CA HIS A 180 -21.15 -1.57 1.83
C HIS A 180 -21.44 -2.16 0.44
N LEU A 181 -20.69 -3.18 0.01
CA LEU A 181 -20.98 -3.89 -1.23
C LEU A 181 -22.25 -4.72 -1.03
N SER A 182 -23.24 -4.56 -1.91
CA SER A 182 -24.53 -5.21 -1.74
C SER A 182 -24.47 -6.71 -2.05
N ASP A 183 -25.26 -7.51 -1.32
CA ASP A 183 -25.38 -8.95 -1.61
C ASP A 183 -25.92 -9.18 -3.04
N LYS A 184 -26.79 -8.28 -3.51
CA LYS A 184 -27.34 -8.29 -4.88
C LYS A 184 -26.24 -8.16 -5.93
N TYR A 185 -25.28 -7.25 -5.74
CA TYR A 185 -24.14 -7.08 -6.64
C TYR A 185 -23.32 -8.38 -6.75
N ILE A 186 -23.07 -9.05 -5.62
CA ILE A 186 -22.36 -10.33 -5.59
C ILE A 186 -23.17 -11.45 -6.25
N GLU A 187 -24.48 -11.49 -6.02
CA GLU A 187 -25.36 -12.48 -6.64
C GLU A 187 -25.40 -12.32 -8.16
N GLU A 188 -25.46 -11.09 -8.68
CA GLU A 188 -25.43 -10.82 -10.13
C GLU A 188 -24.11 -11.28 -10.77
N LEU A 189 -22.98 -11.10 -10.09
CA LEU A 189 -21.69 -11.66 -10.52
C LEU A 189 -21.75 -13.19 -10.59
N HIS A 190 -22.24 -13.85 -9.55
CA HIS A 190 -22.34 -15.32 -9.51
C HIS A 190 -23.26 -15.88 -10.58
N LEU A 191 -24.42 -15.27 -10.80
CA LEU A 191 -25.38 -15.68 -11.83
C LEU A 191 -24.80 -15.59 -13.25
N ALA A 192 -23.86 -14.68 -13.49
CA ALA A 192 -23.15 -14.57 -14.76
C ALA A 192 -21.96 -15.52 -14.91
N GLY A 193 -21.60 -16.28 -13.85
CA GLY A 193 -20.46 -17.20 -13.84
C GLY A 193 -19.16 -16.61 -13.30
N VAL A 194 -19.18 -15.38 -12.76
CA VAL A 194 -18.02 -14.80 -12.08
C VAL A 194 -17.83 -15.47 -10.72
N ARG A 195 -16.59 -15.85 -10.38
CA ARG A 195 -16.27 -16.41 -9.06
C ARG A 195 -15.76 -15.30 -8.15
N THR A 196 -16.33 -15.15 -6.96
CA THR A 196 -15.88 -14.14 -6.00
C THR A 196 -15.40 -14.76 -4.69
N SER A 197 -14.54 -14.06 -3.97
CA SER A 197 -14.14 -14.44 -2.61
C SER A 197 -13.89 -13.21 -1.73
N CYS A 198 -14.39 -13.26 -0.50
CA CYS A 198 -14.17 -12.21 0.48
C CYS A 198 -12.87 -12.47 1.27
N PHE A 199 -11.92 -11.56 1.17
CA PHE A 199 -10.68 -11.61 1.92
C PHE A 199 -10.92 -11.21 3.38
N LEU A 200 -10.62 -12.13 4.31
CA LEU A 200 -10.83 -11.98 5.75
C LEU A 200 -12.21 -11.38 6.12
N PRO A 201 -13.31 -12.15 5.95
CA PRO A 201 -14.67 -11.68 6.23
C PRO A 201 -14.79 -11.11 7.66
N PRO A 202 -15.52 -10.01 7.90
CA PRO A 202 -15.48 -9.28 9.17
C PRO A 202 -15.79 -10.14 10.40
N ARG A 203 -16.82 -11.00 10.31
CA ARG A 203 -17.16 -11.94 11.39
C ARG A 203 -16.01 -12.89 11.69
N ILE A 204 -15.42 -13.50 10.67
CA ILE A 204 -14.28 -14.42 10.82
C ILE A 204 -13.07 -13.67 11.38
N ALA A 205 -12.75 -12.50 10.82
CA ALA A 205 -11.64 -11.67 11.26
C ALA A 205 -11.79 -11.20 12.72
N PHE A 206 -13.00 -10.93 13.19
CA PHE A 206 -13.29 -10.62 14.59
C PHE A 206 -12.97 -11.80 15.51
N PHE A 207 -13.50 -12.99 15.22
CA PHE A 207 -13.26 -14.19 16.04
C PHE A 207 -11.80 -14.68 15.98
N ASP A 208 -11.16 -14.56 14.82
CA ASP A 208 -9.75 -14.91 14.61
C ASP A 208 -8.77 -13.84 15.11
N ARG A 209 -9.25 -12.68 15.59
CA ARG A 209 -8.43 -11.54 16.06
C ARG A 209 -7.50 -10.98 14.97
N LYS A 210 -8.04 -10.84 13.76
CA LYS A 210 -7.36 -10.41 12.52
C LYS A 210 -7.98 -9.17 11.89
N LEU A 211 -8.68 -8.35 12.67
CA LEU A 211 -9.32 -7.13 12.15
C LEU A 211 -8.29 -6.14 11.62
N ASN A 212 -7.13 -6.03 12.27
CA ASN A 212 -6.04 -5.15 11.87
C ASN A 212 -5.37 -5.53 10.54
N TYR A 213 -5.50 -6.77 10.09
CA TYR A 213 -4.87 -7.26 8.86
C TYR A 213 -5.84 -7.15 7.70
N ARG A 214 -5.56 -6.28 6.73
CA ARG A 214 -6.43 -6.01 5.58
C ARG A 214 -5.69 -6.15 4.27
N ASN A 215 -6.40 -6.58 3.22
CA ASN A 215 -5.83 -6.58 1.89
C ASN A 215 -5.99 -5.21 1.24
N HIS A 216 -4.92 -4.42 1.22
CA HIS A 216 -4.90 -3.09 0.62
C HIS A 216 -4.37 -3.09 -0.81
N ARG A 217 -4.13 -4.25 -1.41
CA ARG A 217 -3.73 -4.34 -2.82
C ARG A 217 -4.90 -3.93 -3.72
N LYS A 218 -4.55 -3.38 -4.88
CA LYS A 218 -5.45 -3.19 -6.02
C LYS A 218 -4.72 -3.79 -7.21
N ILE A 219 -5.13 -4.99 -7.60
CA ILE A 219 -4.52 -5.75 -8.68
C ILE A 219 -5.60 -6.06 -9.70
N VAL A 220 -5.32 -5.80 -10.97
CA VAL A 220 -6.07 -6.35 -12.08
C VAL A 220 -5.08 -7.06 -12.98
N VAL A 221 -5.32 -8.32 -13.32
CA VAL A 221 -4.57 -9.06 -14.33
C VAL A 221 -5.54 -9.56 -15.40
N ILE A 222 -5.21 -9.26 -16.65
CA ILE A 222 -6.00 -9.59 -17.83
C ILE A 222 -5.15 -10.46 -18.74
N ASP A 223 -5.65 -11.68 -18.99
CA ASP A 223 -5.02 -12.69 -19.83
C ASP A 223 -3.56 -13.00 -19.46
N GLY A 224 -3.15 -12.69 -18.23
CA GLY A 224 -1.78 -12.88 -17.74
C GLY A 224 -0.75 -11.89 -18.30
N THR A 225 -1.15 -10.98 -19.20
CA THR A 225 -0.23 -10.11 -19.98
C THR A 225 -0.34 -8.63 -19.65
N VAL A 226 -1.51 -8.18 -19.19
CA VAL A 226 -1.78 -6.79 -18.78
C VAL A 226 -2.09 -6.75 -17.30
N GLY A 227 -1.41 -5.87 -16.57
CA GLY A 227 -1.54 -5.70 -15.14
C GLY A 227 -1.88 -4.26 -14.76
N PHE A 228 -2.62 -4.07 -13.66
CA PHE A 228 -2.82 -2.76 -13.04
C PHE A 228 -2.48 -2.80 -11.55
N ILE A 229 -1.89 -1.71 -11.07
CA ILE A 229 -1.53 -1.48 -9.67
C ILE A 229 -1.55 0.02 -9.33
N GLY A 230 -2.07 0.40 -8.17
CA GLY A 230 -1.99 1.78 -7.68
C GLY A 230 -2.94 2.06 -6.50
N GLY A 231 -3.20 3.34 -6.21
CA GLY A 231 -3.97 3.74 -5.02
C GLY A 231 -5.50 3.70 -5.15
N ILE A 232 -6.02 3.67 -6.39
CA ILE A 232 -7.45 3.82 -6.71
C ILE A 232 -8.23 2.53 -6.46
N ASN A 233 -9.31 2.59 -5.66
CA ASN A 233 -10.29 1.50 -5.49
C ASN A 233 -11.43 1.63 -6.52
N ILE A 234 -12.52 0.86 -6.41
CA ILE A 234 -13.72 1.03 -7.24
C ILE A 234 -14.79 1.77 -6.43
N GLY A 235 -15.03 3.04 -6.79
CA GLY A 235 -16.08 3.87 -6.18
C GLY A 235 -16.16 5.28 -6.78
N ASP A 236 -17.34 5.88 -6.73
CA ASP A 236 -17.64 7.20 -7.30
C ASP A 236 -16.85 8.33 -6.61
N GLU A 237 -16.38 8.12 -5.37
CA GLU A 237 -15.51 9.07 -4.67
C GLU A 237 -14.20 9.36 -5.42
N TYR A 238 -13.67 8.36 -6.15
CA TYR A 238 -12.43 8.50 -6.94
C TYR A 238 -12.62 9.29 -8.24
N LEU A 239 -13.88 9.49 -8.67
CA LEU A 239 -14.26 10.40 -9.75
C LEU A 239 -14.48 11.84 -9.24
N GLY A 240 -14.15 12.10 -7.96
CA GLY A 240 -14.37 13.39 -7.31
C GLY A 240 -15.83 13.72 -7.01
N LYS A 241 -16.71 12.70 -6.94
CA LYS A 241 -18.13 12.87 -6.62
C LYS A 241 -18.39 13.02 -5.10
N ASP A 242 -17.38 12.88 -4.24
CA ASP A 242 -17.52 13.22 -2.82
C ASP A 242 -17.42 14.74 -2.62
N PRO A 243 -18.48 15.43 -2.17
CA PRO A 243 -18.50 16.89 -2.04
C PRO A 243 -17.56 17.42 -0.93
N LYS A 244 -17.12 16.59 0.01
CA LYS A 244 -16.20 16.98 1.08
C LYS A 244 -14.74 16.88 0.63
N LEU A 245 -14.43 15.88 -0.20
CA LEU A 245 -13.06 15.62 -0.65
C LEU A 245 -12.75 16.31 -1.99
N GLY A 246 -13.75 16.50 -2.83
CA GLY A 246 -13.60 17.10 -4.16
C GLY A 246 -12.75 16.23 -5.07
N PHE A 247 -11.90 16.85 -5.88
CA PHE A 247 -11.04 16.14 -6.83
C PHE A 247 -10.13 15.11 -6.11
N TRP A 248 -10.26 13.84 -6.50
CA TRP A 248 -9.46 12.75 -5.96
C TRP A 248 -8.19 12.56 -6.81
N ARG A 249 -7.06 13.04 -6.31
CA ARG A 249 -5.76 12.90 -6.97
C ARG A 249 -5.05 11.64 -6.48
N ASP A 250 -4.86 10.67 -7.36
CA ASP A 250 -4.17 9.42 -7.05
C ASP A 250 -3.38 8.94 -8.26
N THR A 251 -2.47 7.98 -8.09
CA THR A 251 -1.62 7.45 -9.16
C THR A 251 -1.80 5.95 -9.30
N HIS A 252 -1.97 5.50 -10.54
CA HIS A 252 -2.07 4.11 -10.93
C HIS A 252 -1.11 3.80 -12.08
N LEU A 253 -0.72 2.53 -12.21
CA LEU A 253 0.11 2.03 -13.30
C LEU A 253 -0.67 1.01 -14.09
N ARG A 254 -0.63 1.13 -15.42
CA ARG A 254 -0.84 0.00 -16.32
C ARG A 254 0.53 -0.59 -16.67
N LEU A 255 0.70 -1.88 -16.44
CA LEU A 255 1.90 -2.64 -16.76
C LEU A 255 1.60 -3.65 -17.87
N LYS A 256 2.52 -3.81 -18.82
CA LYS A 256 2.55 -4.93 -19.76
C LYS A 256 3.97 -5.50 -19.78
N GLY A 257 4.12 -6.83 -19.70
CA GLY A 257 5.43 -7.47 -19.65
C GLY A 257 5.65 -8.34 -18.40
N ASP A 258 6.89 -8.76 -18.18
CA ASP A 258 7.27 -9.81 -17.21
C ASP A 258 6.95 -9.46 -15.75
N SER A 259 6.77 -8.19 -15.42
CA SER A 259 6.29 -7.76 -14.10
C SER A 259 4.88 -8.29 -13.80
N VAL A 260 4.06 -8.54 -14.83
CA VAL A 260 2.69 -9.04 -14.70
C VAL A 260 2.66 -10.48 -14.17
N TYR A 261 3.71 -11.29 -14.38
CA TYR A 261 3.78 -12.62 -13.74
C TYR A 261 3.73 -12.52 -12.21
N TYR A 262 4.33 -11.49 -11.63
CA TYR A 262 4.35 -11.32 -10.18
C TYR A 262 3.05 -10.71 -9.65
N LEU A 263 2.36 -9.89 -10.45
CA LEU A 263 0.97 -9.50 -10.15
C LEU A 263 0.04 -10.73 -10.15
N GLN A 264 0.20 -11.59 -11.15
CA GLN A 264 -0.56 -12.83 -11.28
C GLN A 264 -0.26 -13.79 -10.12
N GLU A 265 1.00 -13.95 -9.70
CA GLU A 265 1.34 -14.73 -8.51
C GLU A 265 0.66 -14.20 -7.25
N LEU A 266 0.74 -12.89 -7.02
CA LEU A 266 0.15 -12.26 -5.84
C LEU A 266 -1.36 -12.47 -5.80
N PHE A 267 -2.05 -12.25 -6.93
CA PHE A 267 -3.48 -12.54 -7.03
C PHE A 267 -3.78 -14.01 -6.70
N MET A 268 -3.06 -14.97 -7.31
CA MET A 268 -3.30 -16.39 -7.07
C MET A 268 -3.04 -16.78 -5.61
N ASN A 269 -2.09 -16.11 -4.93
CA ASN A 269 -1.83 -16.27 -3.51
C ASN A 269 -3.01 -15.80 -2.65
N ASP A 270 -3.52 -14.60 -2.96
CA ASP A 270 -4.62 -13.98 -2.24
C ASP A 270 -5.94 -14.75 -2.51
N TRP A 271 -6.14 -15.27 -3.73
CA TRP A 271 -7.21 -16.21 -4.07
C TRP A 271 -7.10 -17.52 -3.28
N ALA A 272 -5.93 -18.16 -3.25
CA ALA A 272 -5.73 -19.40 -2.49
C ALA A 272 -5.93 -19.18 -0.98
N PHE A 273 -5.61 -17.98 -0.48
CA PHE A 273 -5.91 -17.61 0.89
C PHE A 273 -7.42 -17.40 1.13
N ALA A 274 -8.10 -16.62 0.29
CA ALA A 274 -9.50 -16.25 0.49
C ALA A 274 -10.46 -17.39 0.13
N ALA A 275 -10.35 -17.94 -1.09
CA ALA A 275 -11.22 -18.96 -1.65
C ALA A 275 -10.86 -20.39 -1.21
N LYS A 276 -9.69 -20.59 -0.58
CA LYS A 276 -9.16 -21.92 -0.21
C LYS A 276 -8.97 -22.84 -1.42
N GLU A 277 -8.66 -22.25 -2.57
CA GLU A 277 -8.47 -22.94 -3.85
C GLU A 277 -7.14 -22.53 -4.48
N GLU A 278 -6.31 -23.51 -4.82
CA GLU A 278 -5.03 -23.29 -5.49
C GLU A 278 -5.26 -23.29 -7.01
N LEU A 279 -4.78 -22.24 -7.70
CA LEU A 279 -4.87 -22.11 -9.15
C LEU A 279 -3.57 -22.60 -9.80
N ASP A 280 -3.66 -23.35 -10.90
CA ASP A 280 -2.47 -23.78 -11.63
C ASP A 280 -1.81 -22.60 -12.35
N GLY A 281 -0.62 -22.19 -11.88
CA GLY A 281 0.13 -21.09 -12.49
C GLY A 281 0.42 -21.28 -13.98
N LYS A 282 0.55 -22.53 -14.46
CA LYS A 282 0.77 -22.82 -15.89
C LYS A 282 -0.44 -22.46 -16.77
N ALA A 283 -1.64 -22.51 -16.20
CA ALA A 283 -2.85 -22.16 -16.92
C ALA A 283 -2.99 -20.64 -17.10
N TYR A 284 -2.46 -19.83 -16.17
CA TYR A 284 -2.70 -18.38 -16.14
C TYR A 284 -1.47 -17.53 -16.46
N MET A 285 -0.29 -18.13 -16.61
CA MET A 285 0.93 -17.43 -17.02
C MET A 285 1.41 -17.97 -18.36
N THR A 286 1.41 -17.12 -19.38
CA THR A 286 1.91 -17.44 -20.72
C THR A 286 3.19 -16.66 -21.01
N PRO A 287 4.17 -17.23 -21.73
CA PRO A 287 5.35 -16.49 -22.16
C PRO A 287 5.00 -15.16 -22.84
N HIS A 288 5.55 -14.07 -22.33
CA HIS A 288 5.41 -12.75 -22.92
C HIS A 288 6.37 -12.58 -24.09
N HIS A 289 5.93 -11.82 -25.09
CA HIS A 289 6.74 -11.39 -26.23
C HIS A 289 6.92 -9.86 -26.27
N CYS A 290 6.84 -9.22 -25.10
CA CYS A 290 6.94 -7.76 -24.98
C CYS A 290 8.38 -7.30 -25.25
N LEU A 291 8.52 -6.13 -25.89
CA LEU A 291 9.81 -5.49 -26.21
C LEU A 291 10.03 -4.19 -25.43
N GLY A 292 9.31 -4.00 -24.33
CA GLY A 292 9.38 -2.79 -23.54
C GLY A 292 10.74 -2.63 -22.84
N ASN A 293 11.18 -1.40 -22.61
CA ASN A 293 12.51 -1.14 -22.04
C ASN A 293 12.48 -0.93 -20.51
N GLU A 294 11.29 -0.83 -19.90
CA GLU A 294 11.17 -0.58 -18.47
C GLU A 294 11.66 -1.79 -17.66
N ARG A 295 12.40 -1.50 -16.58
CA ARG A 295 12.72 -2.48 -15.55
C ARG A 295 11.74 -2.28 -14.42
N VAL A 296 11.15 -3.36 -13.95
CA VAL A 296 10.17 -3.27 -12.86
C VAL A 296 10.54 -4.25 -11.76
N LEU A 297 10.64 -3.71 -10.55
CA LEU A 297 10.71 -4.51 -9.33
C LEU A 297 9.37 -4.45 -8.61
N MET A 298 8.69 -5.59 -8.53
CA MET A 298 7.50 -5.72 -7.68
C MET A 298 7.93 -5.96 -6.24
N VAL A 299 7.38 -5.19 -5.30
CA VAL A 299 7.68 -5.29 -3.88
C VAL A 299 6.38 -5.44 -3.11
N SER A 300 6.10 -6.66 -2.66
CA SER A 300 4.95 -6.95 -1.81
C SER A 300 5.34 -6.99 -0.33
N SER A 301 4.58 -6.33 0.54
CA SER A 301 4.63 -6.57 1.99
C SER A 301 3.39 -7.35 2.44
N LYS A 302 3.54 -8.06 3.56
CA LYS A 302 2.43 -8.73 4.25
C LYS A 302 2.73 -8.83 5.74
N PRO A 303 1.71 -8.94 6.60
CA PRO A 303 1.92 -9.13 8.03
C PRO A 303 2.68 -10.41 8.36
N GLY A 304 3.58 -10.33 9.34
CA GLY A 304 4.43 -11.44 9.78
C GLY A 304 5.78 -11.47 9.05
N GLN A 305 6.14 -12.62 8.45
CA GLN A 305 7.38 -12.72 7.67
C GLN A 305 7.28 -11.84 6.43
N HIS A 306 8.28 -10.96 6.21
CA HIS A 306 8.34 -9.96 5.14
C HIS A 306 7.43 -8.73 5.32
N ALA A 307 7.07 -8.36 6.56
CA ALA A 307 6.38 -7.09 6.82
C ALA A 307 7.17 -5.90 6.28
N HIS A 308 8.50 -5.92 6.47
CA HIS A 308 9.34 -4.75 6.27
C HIS A 308 9.87 -4.52 4.84
N LYS A 309 9.29 -5.15 3.81
CA LYS A 309 9.93 -5.13 2.47
C LYS A 309 9.81 -3.82 1.73
N ILE A 310 8.69 -3.13 1.86
CA ILE A 310 8.47 -1.86 1.17
C ILE A 310 9.28 -0.75 1.85
N ASP A 311 9.26 -0.67 3.18
CA ASP A 311 10.09 0.23 4.00
C ASP A 311 11.58 -0.01 3.83
N GLU A 312 12.05 -1.27 3.80
CA GLU A 312 13.46 -1.59 3.52
C GLU A 312 13.91 -1.07 2.15
N VAL A 313 13.09 -1.26 1.11
CA VAL A 313 13.37 -0.76 -0.25
C VAL A 313 13.33 0.76 -0.30
N MET A 314 12.33 1.38 0.34
CA MET A 314 12.24 2.84 0.41
C MET A 314 13.44 3.44 1.13
N PHE A 315 13.86 2.86 2.26
CA PHE A 315 15.03 3.29 3.01
C PHE A 315 16.32 3.14 2.19
N ALA A 316 16.49 2.01 1.49
CA ALA A 316 17.63 1.81 0.60
C ALA A 316 17.71 2.90 -0.49
N ALA A 317 16.57 3.25 -1.10
CA ALA A 317 16.51 4.33 -2.07
C ALA A 317 16.84 5.70 -1.45
N ILE A 318 16.22 6.05 -0.32
CA ILE A 318 16.44 7.32 0.38
C ILE A 318 17.93 7.51 0.74
N THR A 319 18.58 6.46 1.22
CA THR A 319 19.99 6.51 1.62
C THR A 319 20.98 6.54 0.45
N ALA A 320 20.53 6.19 -0.75
CA ALA A 320 21.32 6.28 -1.98
C ALA A 320 21.16 7.63 -2.71
N ALA A 321 20.19 8.46 -2.31
CA ALA A 321 19.86 9.72 -2.98
C ALA A 321 21.04 10.70 -2.98
N LEU A 322 21.28 11.32 -4.13
CA LEU A 322 22.36 12.28 -4.38
C LEU A 322 21.84 13.71 -4.57
N THR A 323 20.70 13.89 -5.22
CA THR A 323 20.22 15.21 -5.65
C THR A 323 18.85 15.57 -5.10
N ARG A 324 17.88 14.65 -5.11
CA ARG A 324 16.49 14.93 -4.73
C ARG A 324 15.70 13.69 -4.31
N ILE A 325 14.73 13.92 -3.42
CA ILE A 325 13.74 12.94 -3.00
C ILE A 325 12.37 13.63 -2.98
N TYR A 326 11.46 13.20 -3.84
CA TYR A 326 10.09 13.74 -3.90
C TYR A 326 9.09 12.68 -3.46
N ILE A 327 8.27 12.99 -2.46
CA ILE A 327 7.30 12.06 -1.88
C ILE A 327 5.91 12.67 -1.91
N THR A 328 4.93 11.90 -2.36
CA THR A 328 3.50 12.17 -2.16
C THR A 328 2.89 10.99 -1.43
N THR A 329 2.20 11.27 -0.32
CA THR A 329 1.48 10.25 0.45
C THR A 329 0.28 10.89 1.15
N PRO A 330 -0.89 10.23 1.24
CA PRO A 330 -2.00 10.76 2.02
C PRO A 330 -1.68 10.77 3.52
N TYR A 331 -0.91 9.78 3.99
CA TYR A 331 -0.55 9.60 5.39
C TYR A 331 0.97 9.53 5.51
N PHE A 332 1.55 10.47 6.25
CA PHE A 332 2.98 10.52 6.52
C PHE A 332 3.21 10.32 8.02
N ILE A 333 3.25 9.06 8.41
CA ILE A 333 3.48 8.56 9.76
C ILE A 333 4.64 7.54 9.68
N PRO A 334 5.83 7.98 9.24
CA PRO A 334 6.93 7.08 8.93
C PRO A 334 7.44 6.38 10.20
N ASP A 335 8.02 5.19 10.03
CA ASP A 335 8.85 4.60 11.08
C ASP A 335 10.15 5.41 11.28
N SER A 336 10.88 5.11 12.36
CA SER A 336 12.10 5.84 12.73
C SER A 336 13.20 5.82 11.67
N SER A 337 13.28 4.75 10.88
CA SER A 337 14.30 4.54 9.85
C SER A 337 14.05 5.44 8.66
N LEU A 338 12.82 5.48 8.14
CA LEU A 338 12.43 6.39 7.06
C LEU A 338 12.54 7.85 7.51
N LEU A 339 12.08 8.16 8.73
CA LEU A 339 12.20 9.50 9.30
C LEU A 339 13.67 9.95 9.38
N MET A 340 14.56 9.11 9.91
CA MET A 340 15.99 9.40 10.01
C MET A 340 16.65 9.52 8.64
N GLY A 341 16.30 8.64 7.70
CA GLY A 341 16.82 8.65 6.33
C GLY A 341 16.50 9.98 5.62
N LEU A 342 15.24 10.42 5.66
CA LEU A 342 14.82 11.67 5.04
C LEU A 342 15.48 12.90 5.68
N ARG A 343 15.58 12.91 7.02
CA ARG A 343 16.29 13.99 7.74
C ARG A 343 17.76 14.05 7.35
N THR A 344 18.42 12.90 7.28
CA THR A 344 19.85 12.81 6.94
C THR A 344 20.10 13.26 5.50
N ALA A 345 19.25 12.84 4.56
CA ALA A 345 19.33 13.27 3.17
C ALA A 345 19.19 14.80 3.06
N ALA A 346 18.15 15.38 3.68
CA ALA A 346 17.92 16.83 3.65
C ALA A 346 19.08 17.62 4.29
N LEU A 347 19.59 17.18 5.45
CA LEU A 347 20.76 17.78 6.11
C LEU A 347 22.05 17.66 5.28
N SER A 348 22.13 16.65 4.41
CA SER A 348 23.26 16.45 3.49
C SER A 348 23.15 17.29 2.20
N GLY A 349 22.09 18.10 2.06
CA GLY A 349 21.88 19.00 0.92
C GLY A 349 21.00 18.44 -0.20
N VAL A 350 20.43 17.24 -0.04
CA VAL A 350 19.46 16.66 -0.99
C VAL A 350 18.15 17.47 -0.96
N ASP A 351 17.58 17.81 -2.12
CA ASP A 351 16.28 18.51 -2.20
C ASP A 351 15.15 17.53 -1.88
N VAL A 352 14.74 17.51 -0.61
CA VAL A 352 13.64 16.67 -0.14
C VAL A 352 12.33 17.47 -0.14
N ARG A 353 11.34 17.00 -0.90
CA ARG A 353 10.01 17.60 -0.98
C ARG A 353 8.92 16.59 -0.67
N LEU A 354 7.96 17.00 0.14
CA LEU A 354 6.85 16.15 0.60
C LEU A 354 5.51 16.84 0.32
N ILE A 355 4.63 16.18 -0.43
CA ILE A 355 3.23 16.59 -0.60
C ILE A 355 2.35 15.71 0.31
N ILE A 356 1.55 16.38 1.16
CA ILE A 356 0.54 15.78 2.04
C ILE A 356 -0.84 16.42 1.80
N PRO A 357 -1.93 15.81 2.29
CA PRO A 357 -3.26 16.38 2.13
C PRO A 357 -3.46 17.75 2.80
N GLY A 358 -3.99 18.71 2.05
CA GLY A 358 -4.59 19.94 2.59
C GLY A 358 -6.03 19.70 3.06
N ILE A 359 -6.80 18.97 2.24
CA ILE A 359 -8.13 18.42 2.56
C ILE A 359 -7.92 16.96 2.95
N ALA A 360 -8.42 16.52 4.11
CA ALA A 360 -8.22 15.16 4.60
C ALA A 360 -9.55 14.42 4.79
N ASP A 361 -9.53 13.13 4.49
CA ASP A 361 -10.59 12.17 4.77
C ASP A 361 -10.72 11.87 6.28
N SER A 362 -9.59 11.88 7.00
CA SER A 362 -9.52 11.72 8.45
C SER A 362 -8.72 12.82 9.14
N LYS A 363 -9.42 13.60 9.98
CA LYS A 363 -8.80 14.66 10.80
C LYS A 363 -7.78 14.10 11.81
N LEU A 364 -8.03 12.90 12.35
CA LEU A 364 -7.13 12.26 13.31
C LEU A 364 -5.81 11.84 12.65
N VAL A 365 -5.89 11.25 11.46
CA VAL A 365 -4.70 10.83 10.70
C VAL A 365 -3.93 12.04 10.19
N LEU A 366 -4.61 13.12 9.79
CA LEU A 366 -3.96 14.38 9.44
C LEU A 366 -3.19 14.97 10.63
N LEU A 367 -3.78 15.00 11.83
CA LEU A 367 -3.09 15.47 13.04
C LEU A 367 -1.89 14.59 13.40
N ALA A 368 -1.99 13.27 13.23
CA ALA A 368 -0.84 12.36 13.38
C ALA A 368 0.27 12.70 12.36
N THR A 369 -0.09 12.91 11.10
CA THR A 369 0.85 13.35 10.04
C THR A 369 1.54 14.68 10.42
N LEU A 370 0.77 15.67 10.86
CA LEU A 370 1.31 16.98 11.27
C LEU A 370 2.31 16.87 12.44
N SER A 371 2.18 15.85 13.30
CA SER A 371 3.09 15.63 14.42
C SER A 371 4.55 15.34 14.02
N TYR A 372 4.80 14.96 12.77
CA TYR A 372 6.14 14.73 12.22
C TYR A 372 6.71 15.94 11.47
N MET A 373 5.86 16.91 11.09
CA MET A 373 6.25 17.99 10.18
C MET A 373 7.28 18.94 10.78
N GLN A 374 7.26 19.15 12.10
CA GLN A 374 8.25 19.98 12.76
C GLN A 374 9.67 19.46 12.53
N GLU A 375 9.90 18.16 12.71
CA GLU A 375 11.22 17.54 12.49
C GLU A 375 11.65 17.58 11.02
N MET A 376 10.69 17.45 10.09
CA MET A 376 10.96 17.55 8.65
C MET A 376 11.39 18.97 8.28
N LEU A 377 10.62 19.98 8.71
CA LEU A 377 10.93 21.39 8.48
C LEU A 377 12.23 21.83 9.19
N ASP A 378 12.56 21.22 10.34
CA ASP A 378 13.83 21.45 11.03
C ASP A 378 15.03 20.88 10.27
N ALA A 379 14.86 19.75 9.57
CA ALA A 379 15.90 19.17 8.73
C ALA A 379 16.04 19.83 7.35
N GLY A 380 15.17 20.78 7.00
CA GLY A 380 15.19 21.47 5.70
C GLY A 380 14.32 20.83 4.62
N VAL A 381 13.48 19.85 4.97
CA VAL A 381 12.49 19.27 4.05
C VAL A 381 11.43 20.32 3.72
N LYS A 382 11.09 20.46 2.43
CA LYS A 382 10.00 21.34 1.98
C LYS A 382 8.70 20.55 1.98
N VAL A 383 7.72 21.02 2.75
CA VAL A 383 6.42 20.34 2.89
C VAL A 383 5.35 21.17 2.21
N TYR A 384 4.52 20.54 1.40
CA TYR A 384 3.43 21.16 0.64
C TYR A 384 2.11 20.49 1.00
N ARG A 385 1.07 21.29 1.21
CA ARG A 385 -0.31 20.82 1.46
C ARG A 385 -1.13 20.98 0.21
N TYR A 386 -1.64 19.89 -0.34
CA TYR A 386 -2.43 19.89 -1.58
C TYR A 386 -3.85 20.47 -1.37
N GLU A 387 -4.26 21.45 -2.17
CA GLU A 387 -5.49 22.23 -1.94
C GLU A 387 -6.59 22.02 -2.99
N LYS A 388 -6.28 21.41 -4.15
CA LYS A 388 -7.28 21.18 -5.22
C LYS A 388 -8.33 20.10 -4.88
N GLY A 389 -8.06 19.27 -3.88
CA GLY A 389 -8.94 18.19 -3.43
C GLY A 389 -8.22 17.27 -2.45
N PHE A 390 -8.56 15.99 -2.44
CA PHE A 390 -7.85 14.99 -1.65
C PHE A 390 -6.73 14.34 -2.47
N ILE A 391 -5.49 14.37 -1.95
CA ILE A 391 -4.36 13.68 -2.56
C ILE A 391 -4.12 12.34 -1.86
N HIS A 392 -4.27 11.26 -2.62
CA HIS A 392 -4.14 9.88 -2.16
C HIS A 392 -3.08 9.09 -2.94
N SER A 393 -2.28 9.75 -3.78
CA SER A 393 -1.11 9.15 -4.42
C SER A 393 -0.11 8.60 -3.39
N LYS A 394 0.51 7.44 -3.68
CA LYS A 394 1.65 6.88 -2.93
C LYS A 394 2.85 6.76 -3.84
N VAL A 395 3.57 7.88 -3.99
CA VAL A 395 4.67 8.01 -4.95
C VAL A 395 5.91 8.49 -4.21
N MET A 396 7.04 7.85 -4.48
CA MET A 396 8.35 8.37 -4.11
C MET A 396 9.30 8.33 -5.30
N ILE A 397 9.95 9.45 -5.60
CA ILE A 397 10.92 9.61 -6.69
C ILE A 397 12.27 9.91 -6.04
N VAL A 398 13.31 9.20 -6.47
CA VAL A 398 14.69 9.41 -6.01
C VAL A 398 15.59 9.63 -7.22
N ASP A 399 16.12 10.86 -7.32
CA ASP A 399 16.98 11.31 -8.43
C ASP A 399 16.39 11.00 -9.82
N HIS A 400 17.21 10.52 -10.74
CA HIS A 400 16.78 9.85 -11.96
C HIS A 400 16.97 8.34 -11.85
N MET A 401 17.18 7.82 -10.64
CA MET A 401 17.51 6.41 -10.39
C MET A 401 16.27 5.53 -10.36
N LEU A 402 15.25 5.92 -9.58
CA LEU A 402 14.06 5.12 -9.42
C LEU A 402 12.85 5.96 -9.00
N ALA A 403 11.67 5.42 -9.28
CA ALA A 403 10.43 5.86 -8.67
C ALA A 403 9.63 4.65 -8.17
N THR A 404 8.90 4.80 -7.07
CA THR A 404 7.97 3.78 -6.59
C THR A 404 6.54 4.31 -6.59
N VAL A 405 5.62 3.49 -7.09
CA VAL A 405 4.18 3.74 -7.12
C VAL A 405 3.49 2.47 -6.62
N GLY A 406 2.47 2.60 -5.78
CA GLY A 406 1.77 1.42 -5.30
C GLY A 406 0.60 1.73 -4.40
N THR A 407 0.33 0.79 -3.50
CA THR A 407 -0.77 0.86 -2.54
C THR A 407 -0.31 1.32 -1.16
N ALA A 408 0.98 1.15 -0.84
CA ALA A 408 1.52 1.39 0.48
C ALA A 408 1.66 2.88 0.77
N ASN A 409 0.99 3.35 1.83
CA ASN A 409 1.24 4.67 2.40
C ASN A 409 2.55 4.67 3.20
N VAL A 410 3.06 5.87 3.50
CA VAL A 410 4.18 6.04 4.42
C VAL A 410 3.67 6.09 5.87
N ASP A 411 2.91 5.07 6.29
CA ASP A 411 2.41 4.90 7.64
C ASP A 411 2.70 3.50 8.19
N MET A 412 2.87 3.40 9.51
CA MET A 412 3.25 2.14 10.17
C MET A 412 2.21 1.03 9.97
N ARG A 413 0.93 1.35 9.80
CA ARG A 413 -0.09 0.34 9.60
C ARG A 413 -0.02 -0.27 8.21
N SER A 414 0.11 0.56 7.19
CA SER A 414 0.29 0.14 5.80
C SER A 414 1.58 -0.68 5.66
N LEU A 415 2.69 -0.18 6.19
CA LEU A 415 3.98 -0.84 6.08
C LEU A 415 4.07 -2.16 6.86
N LEU A 416 3.39 -2.29 8.01
CA LEU A 416 3.59 -3.44 8.91
C LEU A 416 2.41 -4.41 9.03
N SER A 417 1.19 -3.90 8.82
CA SER A 417 -0.06 -4.61 9.17
C SER A 417 -0.98 -4.86 7.98
N ASN A 418 -0.76 -4.24 6.83
CA ASN A 418 -1.55 -4.51 5.65
C ASN A 418 -0.81 -5.43 4.67
N PHE A 419 -1.59 -6.08 3.81
CA PHE A 419 -1.04 -6.62 2.57
C PHE A 419 -0.97 -5.45 1.58
N GLU A 420 0.23 -5.07 1.20
CA GLU A 420 0.49 -3.97 0.28
C GLU A 420 1.34 -4.45 -0.90
N LEU A 421 1.42 -3.60 -1.92
CA LEU A 421 2.20 -3.83 -3.11
C LEU A 421 2.65 -2.51 -3.72
N ASN A 422 3.94 -2.43 -4.06
CA ASN A 422 4.51 -1.35 -4.85
C ASN A 422 5.21 -1.91 -6.08
N ALA A 423 5.20 -1.13 -7.16
CA ALA A 423 6.12 -1.28 -8.29
C ALA A 423 7.23 -0.23 -8.14
N VAL A 424 8.48 -0.65 -8.33
CA VAL A 424 9.63 0.25 -8.47
C VAL A 424 10.05 0.25 -9.93
N LEU A 425 10.14 1.44 -10.49
CA LEU A 425 10.37 1.77 -11.89
C LEU A 425 11.76 2.39 -12.02
N PHE A 426 12.46 2.10 -13.11
CA PHE A 426 13.85 2.53 -13.32
C PHE A 426 14.07 3.25 -14.66
N ASP A 427 13.10 3.24 -15.56
CA ASP A 427 13.15 3.99 -16.82
C ASP A 427 13.05 5.50 -16.57
N GLU A 428 13.97 6.26 -17.15
CA GLU A 428 14.01 7.71 -16.99
C GLU A 428 12.75 8.41 -17.54
N GLY A 429 12.13 7.87 -18.59
CA GLY A 429 10.91 8.39 -19.17
C GLY A 429 9.74 8.29 -18.21
N THR A 430 9.55 7.12 -17.58
CA THR A 430 8.50 6.92 -16.57
C THR A 430 8.75 7.77 -15.32
N ILE A 431 10.00 7.84 -14.85
CA ILE A 431 10.40 8.69 -13.72
C ILE A 431 10.11 10.17 -14.01
N LYS A 432 10.47 10.65 -15.21
CA LYS A 432 10.22 12.03 -15.64
C LYS A 432 8.74 12.35 -15.75
N LYS A 433 7.91 11.39 -16.17
CA LYS A 433 6.45 11.55 -16.16
C LYS A 433 5.93 11.76 -14.73
N LEU A 434 6.33 10.91 -13.80
CA LEU A 434 5.94 11.02 -12.38
C LEU A 434 6.42 12.34 -11.75
N GLU A 435 7.64 12.78 -12.10
CA GLU A 435 8.14 14.08 -11.68
C GLU A 435 7.30 15.23 -12.22
N THR A 436 6.94 15.19 -13.51
CA THR A 436 6.11 16.22 -14.13
C THR A 436 4.77 16.34 -13.39
N ASP A 437 4.18 15.20 -13.04
CA ASP A 437 2.93 15.14 -12.29
C ASP A 437 3.09 15.67 -10.86
N PHE A 438 4.18 15.30 -10.17
CA PHE A 438 4.51 15.83 -8.85
C PHE A 438 4.63 17.37 -8.87
N MET A 439 5.31 17.91 -9.88
CA MET A 439 5.49 19.35 -10.03
C MET A 439 4.17 20.07 -10.34
N GLU A 440 3.24 19.42 -11.06
CA GLU A 440 1.89 19.93 -11.27
C GLU A 440 1.07 19.92 -9.97
N ASP A 441 1.12 18.82 -9.20
CA ASP A 441 0.46 18.73 -7.91
C ASP A 441 0.99 19.80 -6.93
N MET A 442 2.29 20.13 -7.02
CA MET A 442 2.91 21.20 -6.23
C MET A 442 2.37 22.60 -6.58
N LYS A 443 2.01 22.88 -7.85
CA LYS A 443 1.37 24.16 -8.24
C LYS A 443 -0.01 24.34 -7.59
N HIS A 444 -0.69 23.23 -7.30
CA HIS A 444 -1.96 23.18 -6.60
C HIS A 444 -1.81 22.97 -5.09
N SER A 445 -0.59 23.18 -4.57
CA SER A 445 -0.27 23.00 -3.16
C SER A 445 0.25 24.29 -2.54
N ARG A 446 0.00 24.44 -1.25
CA ARG A 446 0.56 25.52 -0.43
C ARG A 446 1.73 25.01 0.39
N GLU A 447 2.88 25.68 0.29
CA GLU A 447 4.02 25.39 1.13
C GLU A 447 3.70 25.65 2.62
N LEU A 448 4.09 24.70 3.48
CA LEU A 448 3.93 24.79 4.92
C LEU A 448 5.06 25.65 5.49
N ASP A 449 4.78 26.93 5.70
CA ASP A 449 5.76 27.85 6.27
C ASP A 449 6.19 27.43 7.69
N LYS A 450 7.50 27.26 7.86
CA LYS A 450 8.12 26.81 9.12
C LYS A 450 7.79 27.75 10.28
N LYS A 451 7.89 29.07 10.08
CA LYS A 451 7.67 30.05 11.17
C LYS A 451 6.23 29.98 11.69
N THR A 452 5.29 29.93 10.76
CA THR A 452 3.85 29.79 11.05
C THR A 452 3.57 28.46 11.75
N PHE A 453 4.14 27.36 11.27
CA PHE A 453 3.93 26.03 11.86
C PHE A 453 4.49 25.94 13.29
N MET A 454 5.64 26.55 13.59
CA MET A 454 6.21 26.56 14.94
C MET A 454 5.36 27.34 15.96
N ASN A 455 4.65 28.37 15.48
CA ASN A 455 3.76 29.22 16.28
C ASN A 455 2.32 28.71 16.37
N ARG A 456 2.05 27.49 15.92
CA ARG A 456 0.71 26.88 16.01
C ARG A 456 0.21 26.77 17.46
N PRO A 457 -1.11 26.80 17.70
CA PRO A 457 -1.68 26.81 19.05
C PRO A 457 -1.26 25.61 19.91
N ASN A 458 -1.09 25.81 21.22
CA ASN A 458 -0.70 24.74 22.16
C ASN A 458 -1.69 23.57 22.20
N ARG A 459 -2.98 23.82 21.96
CA ARG A 459 -4.00 22.77 21.85
C ARG A 459 -3.70 21.83 20.67
N GLN A 460 -3.26 22.38 19.54
CA GLN A 460 -2.87 21.58 18.38
C GLN A 460 -1.61 20.77 18.70
N LYS A 461 -0.59 21.37 19.32
CA LYS A 461 0.64 20.67 19.74
C LYS A 461 0.35 19.48 20.67
N ALA A 462 -0.57 19.66 21.63
CA ALA A 462 -0.98 18.59 22.53
C ALA A 462 -1.70 17.44 21.80
N ALA A 463 -2.58 17.77 20.85
CA ALA A 463 -3.27 16.77 20.03
C ALA A 463 -2.31 15.99 19.12
N GLU A 464 -1.37 16.69 18.48
CA GLU A 464 -0.29 16.09 17.68
C GLU A 464 0.57 15.14 18.51
N ALA A 465 0.97 15.54 19.71
CA ALA A 465 1.78 14.71 20.61
C ALA A 465 1.04 13.43 21.04
N LEU A 466 -0.25 13.53 21.37
CA LEU A 466 -1.07 12.37 21.71
C LEU A 466 -1.20 11.40 20.53
N LEU A 467 -1.50 11.92 19.34
CA LEU A 467 -1.68 11.11 18.14
C LEU A 467 -0.37 10.51 17.62
N ARG A 468 0.76 11.15 17.90
CA ARG A 468 2.09 10.57 17.66
C ARG A 468 2.33 9.30 18.47
N MET A 469 1.88 9.26 19.72
CA MET A 469 1.97 8.05 20.54
C MET A 469 1.07 6.92 20.03
N LEU A 470 -0.02 7.27 19.35
CA LEU A 470 -0.97 6.31 18.76
C LEU A 470 -0.67 5.96 17.31
N SER A 471 0.33 6.59 16.69
CA SER A 471 0.77 6.37 15.30
C SER A 471 0.99 4.91 14.91
N PRO A 472 1.49 4.02 15.79
CA PRO A 472 1.65 2.59 15.45
C PRO A 472 0.33 1.85 15.20
N LEU A 473 -0.81 2.46 15.52
CA LEU A 473 -2.16 1.93 15.34
C LEU A 473 -2.95 2.67 14.25
N LEU A 474 -2.41 3.79 13.73
CA LEU A 474 -3.04 4.67 12.75
C LEU A 474 -2.50 4.39 11.35
#